data_AF-A0A9C9G3N5-F1
#
_entry.id   AF-A0A9C9G3N5-F1
#
_cell.length_a   1.000
_cell.length_b   1.000
_cell.length_c   1.000
_cell.angle_alpha   90.00
_cell.angle_beta   90.00
_cell.angle_gamma   90.00
#
_symmetry.space_group_name_H-M   'P 1'
#
loop_
_entity.id
_entity.type
_entity.pdbx_description
1 polymer ?
#
loop_
_entity_poly.entity_id
_entity_poly.type
_entity_poly.pdbx_seq_one_letter_code
_entity_poly.pdbx_strand_id
1 'polypeptide(L)'
;MSIVKNNFIYRILKSIQGVGQWMFQQTEGLTNAWFGPKNNPFYYLGGLTFYFLYVLVITGIYILIFYDTSVEGAYASVEYITHDQWYLGGIMRSIHRYASDAMILTMILHMLRRFYNDRYNGGRTFSWVTGVPLLWMVFITGILGYWLVWDQLGQFIAVRTFEWIDWLPVIAEPTARNFLTNEGMTNTLFRLLVVTHLALPLFLLGAMLVHTNRLHLPKVNPPRQLAVGVTLALLILSLLHPALSHAPADLRIAPSTLTFDWFYLGIYALMGVWSMKMVWIIIGGGSLLIMLLPWLPPRKRDPVAVVEDHLCSGCNLCVEDCPYEAIRLEPRTDNHKHFVMVAVVVSGKCVSCGICLASCPVSTPFRSGPALKSAIEMPDRGLQAMKTEMVEALASIKCDSKVLLFGCENTASIDKLQQLGVARMSLRCSGMLPVSFIDYALRNGADGVFISACRTGDCYHRLGNRWARQRLSGERKPELRGRVPRQRVCFHQGAAADFDKLAQHLQQFCQSLKRPQTVVANVLKDGEQSLL
;
A
#
# COMPACT_ATOMS: atom_id res chain seq x y z
N MET A 1 -25.89 4.17 -13.50
CA MET A 1 -24.72 3.26 -13.40
C MET A 1 -24.35 2.60 -14.74
N SER A 2 -25.23 2.62 -15.75
CA SER A 2 -24.97 2.05 -17.09
C SER A 2 -24.11 2.94 -17.99
N ILE A 3 -24.24 4.28 -17.93
CA ILE A 3 -23.52 5.20 -18.84
C ILE A 3 -21.99 5.17 -18.65
N VAL A 4 -21.49 5.02 -17.42
CA VAL A 4 -20.04 4.96 -17.13
C VAL A 4 -19.44 3.59 -17.45
N LYS A 5 -20.21 2.50 -17.28
CA LYS A 5 -19.76 1.13 -17.59
C LYS A 5 -19.59 0.88 -19.09
N ASN A 6 -20.28 1.65 -19.95
CA ASN A 6 -20.14 1.59 -21.40
C ASN A 6 -18.99 2.44 -21.96
N ASN A 7 -18.23 3.17 -21.12
CA ASN A 7 -17.07 3.90 -21.58
C ASN A 7 -15.93 2.92 -21.91
N PHE A 8 -15.49 2.91 -23.17
CA PHE A 8 -14.41 2.07 -23.68
C PHE A 8 -13.12 2.20 -22.85
N ILE A 9 -12.77 3.42 -22.44
CA ILE A 9 -11.58 3.72 -21.63
C ILE A 9 -11.68 3.04 -20.26
N TYR A 10 -12.87 3.07 -19.64
CA TYR A 10 -13.09 2.41 -18.34
C TYR A 10 -12.91 0.89 -18.44
N ARG A 11 -13.39 0.27 -19.53
CA ARG A 11 -13.25 -1.17 -19.75
C ARG A 11 -11.79 -1.57 -19.96
N ILE A 12 -11.03 -0.80 -20.74
CA ILE A 12 -9.59 -1.02 -20.91
C ILE A 12 -8.87 -0.90 -19.58
N LEU A 13 -9.09 0.20 -18.84
CA LEU A 13 -8.45 0.42 -17.55
C LEU A 13 -8.75 -0.71 -16.57
N LYS A 14 -10.00 -1.16 -16.50
CA LYS A 14 -10.40 -2.28 -15.63
C LYS A 14 -9.80 -3.62 -16.08
N SER A 15 -9.62 -3.83 -17.38
CA SER A 15 -8.98 -5.04 -17.90
C SER A 15 -7.49 -5.06 -17.55
N ILE A 16 -6.79 -3.94 -17.75
CA ILE A 16 -5.38 -3.77 -17.35
C ILE A 16 -5.22 -3.95 -15.83
N GLN A 17 -6.12 -3.33 -15.04
CA GLN A 17 -6.14 -3.50 -13.59
C GLN A 17 -6.36 -4.95 -13.18
N GLY A 18 -7.30 -5.65 -13.81
CA GLY A 18 -7.59 -7.05 -13.51
C GLY A 18 -6.40 -7.98 -13.77
N VAL A 19 -5.74 -7.83 -14.91
CA VAL A 19 -4.54 -8.63 -15.25
C VAL A 19 -3.41 -8.34 -14.26
N GLY A 20 -3.11 -7.07 -13.99
CA GLY A 20 -2.06 -6.70 -13.04
C GLY A 20 -2.39 -7.14 -11.61
N GLN A 21 -3.65 -7.02 -11.18
CA GLN A 21 -4.10 -7.51 -9.88
C GLN A 21 -3.88 -9.01 -9.75
N TRP A 22 -4.23 -9.78 -10.79
CA TRP A 22 -4.00 -11.22 -10.81
C TRP A 22 -2.50 -11.54 -10.71
N MET A 23 -1.65 -10.88 -11.50
CA MET A 23 -0.19 -11.08 -11.45
C MET A 23 0.39 -10.79 -10.06
N PHE A 24 -0.01 -9.68 -9.45
CA PHE A 24 0.40 -9.35 -8.08
C PHE A 24 -0.08 -10.41 -7.08
N GLN A 25 -1.31 -10.88 -7.18
CA GLN A 25 -1.85 -11.90 -6.27
C GLN A 25 -1.15 -13.27 -6.40
N GLN A 26 -0.75 -13.66 -7.61
CA GLN A 26 0.06 -14.86 -7.84
C GLN A 26 1.46 -14.69 -7.24
N THR A 27 2.10 -13.56 -7.51
CA THR A 27 3.43 -13.24 -6.98
C THR A 27 3.43 -13.20 -5.45
N GLU A 28 2.42 -12.56 -4.85
CA GLU A 28 2.19 -12.54 -3.41
C GLU A 28 1.91 -13.94 -2.85
N GLY A 29 1.22 -14.80 -3.61
CA GLY A 29 0.97 -16.19 -3.25
C GLY A 29 2.26 -17.03 -3.20
N LEU A 30 3.10 -16.91 -4.23
CA LEU A 30 4.40 -17.57 -4.31
C LEU A 30 5.35 -17.10 -3.20
N THR A 31 5.45 -15.78 -3.02
CA THR A 31 6.31 -15.19 -1.97
C THR A 31 5.80 -15.50 -0.56
N ASN A 32 4.50 -15.67 -0.34
CA ASN A 32 3.99 -16.20 0.92
C ASN A 32 4.45 -17.63 1.20
N ALA A 33 4.59 -18.47 0.17
CA ALA A 33 5.08 -19.84 0.35
C ALA A 33 6.56 -19.86 0.78
N TRP A 34 7.36 -18.89 0.33
CA TRP A 34 8.80 -18.83 0.65
C TRP A 34 9.11 -18.07 1.94
N PHE A 35 8.49 -16.91 2.16
CA PHE A 35 8.80 -16.03 3.29
C PHE A 35 7.79 -16.09 4.43
N GLY A 36 6.67 -16.79 4.22
CA GLY A 36 5.51 -16.75 5.11
C GLY A 36 4.72 -15.43 5.02
N PRO A 37 3.45 -15.42 5.46
CA PRO A 37 2.60 -14.23 5.37
C PRO A 37 3.09 -13.02 6.18
N LYS A 38 3.84 -13.26 7.26
CA LYS A 38 4.35 -12.19 8.14
C LYS A 38 5.49 -11.40 7.51
N ASN A 39 6.38 -12.06 6.75
CA ASN A 39 7.61 -11.48 6.20
C ASN A 39 7.59 -11.29 4.67
N ASN A 40 6.46 -11.51 4.01
CA ASN A 40 6.37 -11.30 2.56
C ASN A 40 6.70 -9.84 2.18
N PRO A 41 7.72 -9.58 1.35
CA PRO A 41 8.17 -8.23 0.99
C PRO A 41 7.10 -7.42 0.24
N PHE A 42 6.24 -8.05 -0.56
CA PHE A 42 5.18 -7.35 -1.31
C PHE A 42 4.14 -6.68 -0.40
N TYR A 43 4.00 -7.16 0.84
CA TYR A 43 3.12 -6.54 1.84
C TYR A 43 3.71 -5.30 2.49
N TYR A 44 5.02 -5.08 2.34
CA TYR A 44 5.77 -3.98 2.95
C TYR A 44 6.48 -3.10 1.92
N LEU A 45 6.16 -3.14 0.62
CA LEU A 45 6.83 -2.34 -0.42
C LEU A 45 7.04 -0.86 -0.05
N GLY A 46 6.02 -0.20 0.51
CA GLY A 46 6.16 1.20 0.96
C GLY A 46 7.07 1.35 2.20
N GLY A 47 7.00 0.40 3.13
CA GLY A 47 7.90 0.38 4.29
C GLY A 47 9.33 0.01 3.94
N LEU A 48 9.54 -0.85 2.92
CA LEU A 48 10.86 -1.15 2.36
C LEU A 48 11.45 0.08 1.67
N THR A 49 10.68 0.82 0.87
CA THR A 49 11.13 2.10 0.31
C THR A 49 11.58 3.07 1.41
N PHE A 50 10.85 3.16 2.52
CA PHE A 50 11.23 4.00 3.65
C PHE A 50 12.46 3.47 4.40
N TYR A 51 12.57 2.15 4.54
CA TYR A 51 13.75 1.49 5.09
C TYR A 51 15.01 1.78 4.28
N PHE A 52 14.94 1.68 2.95
CA PHE A 52 16.07 2.02 2.08
C PHE A 52 16.41 3.50 2.14
N LEU A 53 15.44 4.40 2.31
CA LEU A 53 15.71 5.81 2.56
C LEU A 53 16.55 6.00 3.85
N TYR A 54 16.27 5.27 4.93
CA TYR A 54 17.12 5.31 6.12
C TYR A 54 18.53 4.78 5.86
N VAL A 55 18.64 3.66 5.15
CA VAL A 55 19.93 3.08 4.77
C VAL A 55 20.74 4.09 3.97
N LEU A 56 20.12 4.74 2.97
CA LEU A 56 20.75 5.77 2.13
C LEU A 56 21.21 6.99 2.94
N VAL A 57 20.40 7.47 3.88
CA VAL A 57 20.80 8.60 4.73
C VAL A 57 22.01 8.23 5.58
N ILE A 58 21.99 7.04 6.22
CA ILE A 58 23.09 6.59 7.07
C ILE A 58 24.37 6.37 6.27
N THR A 59 24.29 5.66 5.15
CA THR A 59 25.47 5.40 4.30
C THR A 59 25.96 6.66 3.59
N GLY A 60 25.05 7.57 3.21
CA GLY A 60 25.37 8.85 2.61
C GLY A 60 26.12 9.78 3.55
N ILE A 61 25.70 9.85 4.83
CA ILE A 61 26.43 10.60 5.87
C ILE A 61 27.86 10.06 6.02
N TYR A 62 28.03 8.74 6.02
CA TYR A 62 29.35 8.12 6.07
C TYR A 62 30.23 8.54 4.88
N ILE A 63 29.71 8.42 3.66
CA ILE A 63 30.43 8.79 2.43
C ILE A 63 30.83 10.27 2.44
N LEU A 64 29.92 11.14 2.91
CA LEU A 64 30.14 12.59 2.97
C LEU A 64 31.35 12.98 3.83
N ILE A 65 31.69 12.22 4.87
CA ILE A 65 32.83 12.50 5.76
C ILE A 65 34.17 12.47 5.00
N PHE A 66 34.27 11.63 3.96
CA PHE A 66 35.50 11.42 3.18
C PHE A 66 35.44 12.03 1.78
N TYR A 67 34.30 12.60 1.40
CA TYR A 67 34.07 13.11 0.05
C TYR A 67 34.59 14.55 -0.12
N ASP A 68 35.35 14.80 -1.18
CA ASP A 68 35.81 16.14 -1.55
C ASP A 68 34.74 16.85 -2.39
N THR A 69 34.39 18.07 -2.00
CA THR A 69 33.35 18.88 -2.65
C THR A 69 33.90 19.83 -3.73
N SER A 70 35.17 19.71 -4.08
CA SER A 70 35.77 20.37 -5.25
C SER A 70 35.57 19.54 -6.52
N VAL A 71 35.57 20.21 -7.67
CA VAL A 71 35.42 19.57 -8.98
C VAL A 71 36.61 18.65 -9.27
N GLU A 72 37.82 19.09 -8.88
CA GLU A 72 39.05 18.34 -9.10
C GLU A 72 39.18 17.14 -8.13
N GLY A 73 38.71 17.30 -6.89
CA GLY A 73 38.85 16.27 -5.84
C GLY A 73 37.74 15.22 -5.83
N ALA A 74 36.57 15.50 -6.43
CA ALA A 74 35.39 14.62 -6.35
C ALA A 74 35.69 13.17 -6.76
N TYR A 75 36.15 12.97 -7.99
CA TYR A 75 36.47 11.64 -8.53
C TYR A 75 37.54 10.93 -7.69
N ALA A 76 38.63 11.65 -7.36
CA ALA A 76 39.73 11.08 -6.57
C ALA A 76 39.28 10.65 -5.16
N SER A 77 38.39 11.42 -4.52
CA SER A 77 37.85 11.08 -3.20
C SER A 77 36.97 9.83 -3.24
N VAL A 78 36.17 9.64 -4.29
CA VAL A 78 35.35 8.44 -4.49
C VAL A 78 36.22 7.21 -4.74
N GLU A 79 37.28 7.36 -5.55
CA GLU A 79 38.24 6.28 -5.79
C GLU A 79 39.00 5.89 -4.52
N TYR A 80 39.38 6.86 -3.69
CA TYR A 80 39.98 6.62 -2.37
C TYR A 80 39.03 5.83 -1.45
N ILE A 81 37.76 6.23 -1.37
CA ILE A 81 36.74 5.50 -0.58
C ILE A 81 36.61 4.06 -1.09
N THR A 82 36.69 3.86 -2.40
CA THR A 82 36.45 2.57 -3.06
C THR A 82 37.63 1.60 -2.91
N HIS A 83 38.85 2.08 -3.14
CA HIS A 83 40.04 1.24 -3.24
C HIS A 83 40.90 1.28 -1.98
N ASP A 84 41.20 2.47 -1.44
CA ASP A 84 42.08 2.61 -0.28
C ASP A 84 41.35 2.34 1.04
N GLN A 85 40.05 2.66 1.12
CA GLN A 85 39.18 2.32 2.24
C GLN A 85 38.21 1.18 1.91
N TRP A 86 38.59 0.23 1.04
CA TRP A 86 37.68 -0.80 0.50
C TRP A 86 36.87 -1.56 1.57
N TYR A 87 37.47 -1.82 2.74
CA TYR A 87 36.87 -2.60 3.82
C TYR A 87 35.58 -1.99 4.37
N LEU A 88 35.55 -0.67 4.63
CA LEU A 88 34.37 0.01 5.17
C LEU A 88 33.84 1.03 4.16
N GLY A 89 34.71 1.86 3.58
CA GLY A 89 34.36 2.82 2.54
C GLY A 89 33.79 2.15 1.29
N GLY A 90 34.48 1.16 0.73
CA GLY A 90 34.04 0.46 -0.48
C GLY A 90 32.71 -0.27 -0.27
N ILE A 91 32.55 -0.93 0.88
CA ILE A 91 31.28 -1.57 1.27
C ILE A 91 30.18 -0.53 1.44
N MET A 92 30.40 0.56 2.17
CA MET A 92 29.38 1.59 2.40
C MET A 92 28.95 2.29 1.11
N ARG A 93 29.90 2.57 0.20
CA ARG A 93 29.62 3.06 -1.15
C ARG A 93 28.73 2.08 -1.93
N SER A 94 29.07 0.80 -1.90
CA SER A 94 28.32 -0.25 -2.59
C SER A 94 26.91 -0.41 -2.01
N ILE A 95 26.77 -0.44 -0.69
CA ILE A 95 25.45 -0.48 -0.03
C ILE A 95 24.64 0.77 -0.39
N HIS A 96 25.24 1.96 -0.41
CA HIS A 96 24.55 3.19 -0.82
C HIS A 96 24.03 3.09 -2.27
N ARG A 97 24.87 2.61 -3.20
CA ARG A 97 24.50 2.39 -4.62
C ARG A 97 23.34 1.41 -4.75
N TYR A 98 23.44 0.23 -4.15
CA TYR A 98 22.41 -0.82 -4.26
C TYR A 98 21.14 -0.52 -3.47
N ALA A 99 21.24 0.19 -2.35
CA ALA A 99 20.07 0.66 -1.61
C ALA A 99 19.27 1.68 -2.44
N SER A 100 19.93 2.50 -3.25
CA SER A 100 19.27 3.43 -4.18
C SER A 100 18.45 2.68 -5.23
N ASP A 101 19.06 1.64 -5.84
CA ASP A 101 18.36 0.78 -6.81
C ASP A 101 17.15 0.07 -6.19
N ALA A 102 17.35 -0.50 -5.00
CA ALA A 102 16.31 -1.20 -4.28
C ALA A 102 15.16 -0.25 -3.88
N MET A 103 15.48 0.98 -3.47
CA MET A 103 14.48 2.00 -3.14
C MET A 103 13.59 2.33 -4.34
N ILE A 104 14.18 2.52 -5.52
CA ILE A 104 13.43 2.82 -6.75
C ILE A 104 12.57 1.64 -7.16
N LEU A 105 13.13 0.42 -7.12
CA LEU A 105 12.38 -0.79 -7.46
C LEU A 105 11.16 -0.94 -6.53
N THR A 106 11.34 -0.85 -5.21
CA THR A 106 10.21 -0.98 -4.27
C THR A 106 9.24 0.19 -4.36
N MET A 107 9.69 1.39 -4.71
CA MET A 107 8.84 2.56 -4.95
C MET A 107 7.93 2.36 -6.18
N ILE A 108 8.50 1.90 -7.30
CA ILE A 108 7.72 1.58 -8.52
C ILE A 108 6.73 0.45 -8.23
N LEU A 109 7.20 -0.64 -7.62
CA LEU A 109 6.32 -1.75 -7.24
C LEU A 109 5.22 -1.32 -6.25
N HIS A 110 5.53 -0.41 -5.33
CA HIS A 110 4.53 0.18 -4.42
C HIS A 110 3.44 0.90 -5.20
N MET A 111 3.81 1.83 -6.09
CA MET A 111 2.87 2.59 -6.92
C MET A 111 2.01 1.65 -7.78
N LEU A 112 2.64 0.71 -8.50
CA LEU A 112 1.96 -0.27 -9.34
C LEU A 112 0.99 -1.12 -8.52
N ARG A 113 1.40 -1.63 -7.36
CA ARG A 113 0.52 -2.41 -6.48
C ARG A 113 -0.70 -1.60 -6.03
N ARG A 114 -0.57 -0.28 -5.80
CA ARG A 114 -1.72 0.58 -5.47
C ARG A 114 -2.62 0.82 -6.67
N PHE A 115 -2.04 1.00 -7.85
CA PHE A 115 -2.76 1.18 -9.11
C PHE A 115 -3.60 -0.05 -9.47
N TYR A 116 -2.96 -1.22 -9.59
CA TYR A 116 -3.63 -2.45 -10.04
C TYR A 116 -4.70 -2.93 -9.06
N ASN A 117 -4.53 -2.68 -7.76
CA ASN A 117 -5.53 -3.01 -6.74
C ASN A 117 -6.62 -1.93 -6.53
N ASP A 118 -6.73 -0.92 -7.39
CA ASP A 118 -7.72 0.17 -7.29
C ASP A 118 -7.64 0.94 -5.93
N ARG A 119 -6.43 1.07 -5.35
CA ARG A 119 -6.18 1.68 -4.03
C ARG A 119 -5.67 3.13 -4.10
N TYR A 120 -6.11 3.89 -5.10
CA TYR A 120 -5.69 5.28 -5.33
C TYR A 120 -6.85 6.29 -5.39
N ASN A 121 -8.09 5.81 -5.31
CA ASN A 121 -9.31 6.59 -5.46
C ASN A 121 -9.98 6.97 -4.12
N GLY A 122 -10.91 7.93 -4.16
CA GLY A 122 -11.76 8.31 -3.02
C GLY A 122 -10.96 8.97 -1.89
N GLY A 123 -11.19 8.55 -0.65
CA GLY A 123 -10.40 9.04 0.51
C GLY A 123 -8.89 8.77 0.40
N ARG A 124 -8.45 7.91 -0.53
CA ARG A 124 -7.04 7.56 -0.77
C ARG A 124 -6.33 8.45 -1.80
N THR A 125 -7.07 9.31 -2.51
CA THR A 125 -6.53 10.20 -3.54
C THR A 125 -5.41 11.10 -3.02
N PHE A 126 -5.50 11.54 -1.77
CA PHE A 126 -4.47 12.39 -1.15
C PHE A 126 -3.10 11.71 -1.09
N SER A 127 -3.02 10.46 -0.62
CA SER A 127 -1.74 9.73 -0.59
C SER A 127 -1.21 9.48 -2.00
N TRP A 128 -2.08 9.20 -2.97
CA TRP A 128 -1.65 9.03 -4.36
C TRP A 128 -1.04 10.32 -4.94
N VAL A 129 -1.74 11.44 -4.83
CA VAL A 129 -1.30 12.74 -5.38
C VAL A 129 -0.04 13.24 -4.71
N THR A 130 0.05 13.12 -3.38
CA THR A 130 1.28 13.46 -2.66
C THR A 130 2.44 12.53 -3.01
N GLY A 131 2.18 11.31 -3.47
CA GLY A 131 3.20 10.37 -3.93
C GLY A 131 3.89 10.80 -5.22
N VAL A 132 3.21 11.47 -6.15
CA VAL A 132 3.77 11.83 -7.47
C VAL A 132 4.98 12.77 -7.36
N PRO A 133 4.93 13.88 -6.60
CA PRO A 133 6.12 14.70 -6.36
C PRO A 133 7.27 13.93 -5.70
N LEU A 134 6.97 12.95 -4.84
CA LEU A 134 7.98 12.14 -4.16
C LEU A 134 8.74 11.23 -5.14
N LEU A 135 8.06 10.71 -6.16
CA LEU A 135 8.72 9.97 -7.25
C LEU A 135 9.80 10.84 -7.92
N TRP A 136 9.47 12.10 -8.22
CA TRP A 136 10.39 13.06 -8.80
C TRP A 136 11.55 13.42 -7.88
N MET A 137 11.27 13.64 -6.60
CA MET A 137 12.32 13.94 -5.62
C MET A 137 13.33 12.79 -5.48
N VAL A 138 12.86 11.54 -5.44
CA VAL A 138 13.74 10.35 -5.40
C VAL A 138 14.52 10.24 -6.69
N PHE A 139 13.87 10.45 -7.85
CA PHE A 139 14.54 10.44 -9.15
C PHE A 139 15.66 11.49 -9.22
N ILE A 140 15.36 12.75 -8.90
CA ILE A 140 16.33 13.86 -8.91
C ILE A 140 17.48 13.58 -7.95
N THR A 141 17.19 13.18 -6.71
CA THR A 141 18.22 12.83 -5.73
C THR A 141 19.14 11.73 -6.26
N GLY A 142 18.55 10.71 -6.87
CA GLY A 142 19.26 9.62 -7.50
C GLY A 142 20.22 10.06 -8.61
N ILE A 143 19.71 10.85 -9.54
CA ILE A 143 20.49 11.41 -10.65
C ILE A 143 21.64 12.28 -10.15
N LEU A 144 21.39 13.15 -9.16
CA LEU A 144 22.43 13.93 -8.51
C LEU A 144 23.52 13.04 -7.91
N GLY A 145 23.16 11.88 -7.34
CA GLY A 145 24.13 10.92 -6.81
C GLY A 145 25.12 10.40 -7.85
N TYR A 146 24.69 10.16 -9.10
CA TYR A 146 25.60 9.80 -10.19
C TYR A 146 26.52 10.95 -10.58
N TRP A 147 26.04 12.20 -10.53
CA TRP A 147 26.88 13.36 -10.85
C TRP A 147 28.02 13.52 -9.86
N LEU A 148 27.78 13.22 -8.58
CA LEU A 148 28.80 13.32 -7.53
C LEU A 148 29.94 12.30 -7.67
N VAL A 149 29.78 11.22 -8.46
CA VAL A 149 30.92 10.35 -8.77
C VAL A 149 31.91 11.05 -9.70
N TRP A 150 31.41 11.94 -10.56
CA TRP A 150 32.17 12.69 -11.56
C TRP A 150 33.03 11.81 -12.49
N ASP A 151 32.52 10.63 -12.84
CA ASP A 151 33.06 9.75 -13.87
C ASP A 151 32.38 10.01 -15.23
N GLN A 152 32.79 9.30 -16.28
CA GLN A 152 32.22 9.46 -17.64
C GLN A 152 30.70 9.28 -17.68
N LEU A 153 30.14 8.40 -16.84
CA LEU A 153 28.69 8.19 -16.75
C LEU A 153 28.02 9.39 -16.09
N GLY A 154 28.55 9.86 -14.96
CA GLY A 154 28.10 11.07 -14.27
C GLY A 154 28.11 12.30 -15.18
N GLN A 155 29.19 12.50 -15.94
CA GLN A 155 29.29 13.56 -16.95
C GLN A 155 28.19 13.45 -18.01
N PHE A 156 28.01 12.27 -18.61
CA PHE A 156 26.99 12.05 -19.64
C PHE A 156 25.59 12.36 -19.13
N ILE A 157 25.23 11.85 -17.94
CA ILE A 157 23.92 12.08 -17.34
C ILE A 157 23.73 13.56 -17.02
N ALA A 158 24.77 14.24 -16.49
CA ALA A 158 24.69 15.67 -16.18
C ALA A 158 24.41 16.50 -17.44
N VAL A 159 25.23 16.36 -18.48
CA VAL A 159 25.06 17.08 -19.75
C VAL A 159 23.66 16.83 -20.33
N ARG A 160 23.23 15.57 -20.44
CA ARG A 160 21.91 15.22 -20.98
C ARG A 160 20.75 15.75 -20.14
N THR A 161 20.90 15.81 -18.82
CA THR A 161 19.86 16.38 -17.95
C THR A 161 19.73 17.87 -18.18
N PHE A 162 20.84 18.60 -18.28
CA PHE A 162 20.80 20.04 -18.52
C PHE A 162 20.33 20.38 -19.92
N GLU A 163 20.71 19.62 -20.96
CA GLU A 163 20.12 19.75 -22.30
C GLU A 163 18.58 19.53 -22.27
N TRP A 164 18.12 18.56 -21.48
CA TRP A 164 16.70 18.30 -21.31
C TRP A 164 15.98 19.45 -20.60
N ILE A 165 16.58 20.03 -19.56
CA ILE A 165 16.03 21.18 -18.83
C ILE A 165 16.04 22.45 -19.69
N ASP A 166 17.12 22.74 -20.40
CA ASP A 166 17.30 23.92 -21.26
C ASP A 166 16.29 23.98 -22.42
N TRP A 167 15.68 22.83 -22.76
CA TRP A 167 14.55 22.81 -23.69
C TRP A 167 13.33 23.59 -23.17
N LEU A 168 13.13 23.66 -21.85
CA LEU A 168 12.10 24.51 -21.26
C LEU A 168 12.62 25.96 -21.22
N PRO A 169 11.91 26.94 -21.82
CA PRO A 169 12.33 28.34 -21.87
C PRO A 169 12.08 29.05 -20.52
N VAL A 170 12.40 28.39 -19.40
CA VAL A 170 12.24 28.90 -18.04
C VAL A 170 13.51 29.61 -17.57
N ILE A 171 14.67 29.12 -17.99
CA ILE A 171 15.97 29.72 -17.70
C ILE A 171 16.45 30.47 -18.95
N ALA A 172 16.79 31.75 -18.81
CA ALA A 172 17.16 32.61 -19.93
C ALA A 172 18.48 32.19 -20.61
N GLU A 173 19.40 31.62 -19.84
CA GLU A 173 20.69 31.17 -20.33
C GLU A 173 20.82 29.64 -20.20
N PRO A 174 21.19 28.92 -21.28
CA PRO A 174 21.33 27.47 -21.23
C PRO A 174 22.34 27.04 -20.18
N THR A 175 21.89 26.26 -19.21
CA THR A 175 22.69 25.76 -18.10
C THR A 175 23.65 24.64 -18.52
N ALA A 176 23.36 23.93 -19.61
CA ALA A 176 24.24 22.93 -20.20
C ALA A 176 25.60 23.53 -20.63
N ARG A 177 25.65 24.85 -20.89
CA ARG A 177 26.91 25.53 -21.27
C ARG A 177 28.00 25.41 -20.22
N ASN A 178 27.63 25.28 -18.94
CA ASN A 178 28.60 25.12 -17.84
C ASN A 178 29.38 23.80 -17.95
N PHE A 179 28.89 22.84 -18.72
CA PHE A 179 29.52 21.54 -18.96
C PHE A 179 30.28 21.48 -20.29
N LEU A 180 30.41 22.59 -21.03
CA LEU A 180 31.16 22.64 -22.29
C LEU A 180 32.65 22.88 -22.09
N THR A 181 33.03 23.52 -20.99
CA THR A 181 34.43 23.83 -20.66
C THR A 181 34.71 23.54 -19.20
N ASN A 182 35.96 23.18 -18.88
CA ASN A 182 36.37 22.97 -17.49
C ASN A 182 36.22 24.24 -16.65
N GLU A 183 36.41 25.43 -17.26
CA GLU A 183 36.24 26.73 -16.60
C GLU A 183 34.78 27.03 -16.23
N GLY A 184 33.81 26.46 -16.95
CA GLY A 184 32.38 26.56 -16.62
C GLY A 184 31.99 25.76 -15.37
N MET A 185 32.80 24.76 -14.99
CA MET A 185 32.56 23.92 -13.82
C MET A 185 33.26 24.48 -12.58
N THR A 186 32.54 25.26 -11.78
CA THR A 186 33.10 25.89 -10.59
C THR A 186 32.90 25.05 -9.33
N ASN A 187 33.83 25.17 -8.37
CA ASN A 187 33.68 24.58 -7.02
C ASN A 187 32.42 25.04 -6.29
N THR A 188 31.89 26.22 -6.62
CA THR A 188 30.63 26.70 -6.06
C THR A 188 29.43 25.93 -6.62
N LEU A 189 29.39 25.70 -7.94
CA LEU A 189 28.35 24.88 -8.56
C LEU A 189 28.36 23.45 -8.00
N PHE A 190 29.55 22.86 -7.88
CA PHE A 190 29.68 21.49 -7.38
C PHE A 190 29.24 21.35 -5.91
N ARG A 191 29.63 22.30 -5.04
CA ARG A 191 29.12 22.36 -3.65
C ARG A 191 27.61 22.50 -3.57
N LEU A 192 26.98 23.27 -4.46
CA LEU A 192 25.52 23.38 -4.53
C LEU A 192 24.85 22.04 -4.86
N LEU A 193 25.45 21.25 -5.77
CA LEU A 193 24.97 19.91 -6.11
C LEU A 193 25.03 18.97 -4.89
N VAL A 194 26.14 18.98 -4.15
CA VAL A 194 26.30 18.19 -2.92
C VAL A 194 25.26 18.58 -1.87
N VAL A 195 25.08 19.88 -1.60
CA VAL A 195 24.09 20.36 -0.63
C VAL A 195 22.68 19.98 -1.04
N THR A 196 22.36 20.07 -2.33
CA THR A 196 21.03 19.70 -2.84
C THR A 196 20.78 18.19 -2.74
N HIS A 197 21.79 17.37 -3.06
CA HIS A 197 21.73 15.92 -2.88
C HIS A 197 21.55 15.53 -1.41
N LEU A 198 22.14 16.27 -0.46
CA LEU A 198 21.94 16.05 0.97
C LEU A 198 20.57 16.53 1.46
N ALA A 199 20.10 17.68 0.99
CA ALA A 199 18.87 18.31 1.45
C ALA A 199 17.61 17.55 1.01
N LEU A 200 17.59 17.00 -0.21
CA LEU A 200 16.40 16.33 -0.76
C LEU A 200 15.99 15.07 0.03
N PRO A 201 16.87 14.13 0.41
CA PRO A 201 16.54 13.01 1.30
C PRO A 201 15.98 13.44 2.66
N LEU A 202 16.53 14.49 3.26
CA LEU A 202 16.05 15.02 4.54
C LEU A 202 14.65 15.60 4.41
N PHE A 203 14.38 16.33 3.32
CA PHE A 203 13.04 16.80 3.00
C PHE A 203 12.09 15.62 2.71
N LEU A 204 12.54 14.59 1.98
CA LEU A 204 11.77 13.38 1.71
C LEU A 204 11.32 12.69 3.00
N LEU A 205 12.18 12.61 4.03
CA LEU A 205 11.79 12.08 5.35
C LEU A 205 10.62 12.86 5.96
N GLY A 206 10.65 14.19 5.92
CA GLY A 206 9.54 15.04 6.39
C GLY A 206 8.28 14.89 5.53
N ALA A 207 8.44 14.85 4.20
CA ALA A 207 7.35 14.70 3.26
C ALA A 207 6.61 13.35 3.38
N MET A 208 7.29 12.30 3.87
CA MET A 208 6.62 11.03 4.18
C MET A 208 5.59 11.14 5.30
N LEU A 209 5.76 12.06 6.24
CA LEU A 209 4.74 12.34 7.27
C LEU A 209 3.45 12.82 6.59
N VAL A 210 3.57 13.71 5.60
CA VAL A 210 2.43 14.20 4.82
C VAL A 210 1.82 13.06 4.00
N HIS A 211 2.63 12.28 3.28
CA HIS A 211 2.15 11.19 2.44
C HIS A 211 1.34 10.12 3.20
N THR A 212 1.71 9.87 4.46
CA THR A 212 1.09 8.85 5.33
C THR A 212 0.07 9.40 6.33
N ASN A 213 -0.09 10.72 6.46
CA ASN A 213 -0.93 11.39 7.46
C ASN A 213 -2.37 10.87 7.55
N ARG A 214 -2.99 10.51 6.41
CA ARG A 214 -4.39 10.03 6.39
C ARG A 214 -4.58 8.55 6.70
N LEU A 215 -3.56 7.88 7.24
CA LEU A 215 -3.54 6.44 7.46
C LEU A 215 -3.35 6.13 8.94
N HIS A 216 -4.31 5.44 9.55
CA HIS A 216 -4.14 4.88 10.89
C HIS A 216 -3.14 3.71 10.87
N LEU A 217 -2.13 3.69 11.74
CA LEU A 217 -1.10 2.63 11.79
C LEU A 217 -0.49 2.32 10.40
N PRO A 218 0.17 3.29 9.74
CA PRO A 218 0.84 3.05 8.47
C PRO A 218 2.02 2.10 8.67
N LYS A 219 2.23 1.19 7.72
CA LYS A 219 3.37 0.27 7.72
C LYS A 219 4.62 0.98 7.19
N VAL A 220 5.21 1.84 8.01
CA VAL A 220 6.42 2.62 7.66
C VAL A 220 7.70 1.80 7.78
N ASN A 221 7.71 0.77 8.62
CA ASN A 221 8.87 -0.12 8.78
C ASN A 221 8.50 -1.56 8.40
N PRO A 222 9.40 -2.30 7.71
CA PRO A 222 9.25 -3.74 7.53
C PRO A 222 9.44 -4.47 8.89
N PRO A 223 8.98 -5.72 9.01
CA PRO A 223 9.31 -6.56 10.16
C PRO A 223 10.83 -6.72 10.31
N ARG A 224 11.32 -6.86 11.56
CA ARG A 224 12.76 -6.96 11.86
C ARG A 224 13.46 -8.05 11.05
N GLN A 225 12.83 -9.23 10.92
CA GLN A 225 13.38 -10.35 10.16
C GLN A 225 13.59 -10.00 8.68
N LEU A 226 12.62 -9.31 8.07
CA LEU A 226 12.72 -8.85 6.68
C LEU A 226 13.78 -7.74 6.54
N ALA A 227 13.85 -6.79 7.47
CA ALA A 227 14.86 -5.73 7.47
C ALA A 227 16.29 -6.29 7.51
N VAL A 228 16.55 -7.21 8.45
CA VAL A 228 17.84 -7.89 8.58
C VAL A 228 18.16 -8.69 7.32
N GLY A 229 17.20 -9.46 6.80
CA GLY A 229 17.41 -10.26 5.58
C GLY A 229 17.78 -9.41 4.37
N VAL A 230 17.08 -8.28 4.17
CA VAL A 230 17.38 -7.36 3.07
C VAL A 230 18.72 -6.65 3.25
N THR A 231 19.09 -6.25 4.46
CA THR A 231 20.41 -5.65 4.73
C THR A 231 21.54 -6.64 4.53
N LEU A 232 21.38 -7.90 4.95
CA LEU A 232 22.35 -8.96 4.68
C LEU A 232 22.47 -9.21 3.17
N ALA A 233 21.36 -9.20 2.43
CA ALA A 233 21.40 -9.33 0.98
C ALA A 233 22.17 -8.17 0.31
N LEU A 234 21.96 -6.92 0.76
CA LEU A 234 22.73 -5.77 0.29
C LEU A 234 24.22 -5.89 0.62
N LEU A 235 24.56 -6.36 1.82
CA LEU A 235 25.95 -6.55 2.25
C LEU A 235 26.63 -7.63 1.40
N ILE A 236 25.98 -8.79 1.23
CA ILE A 236 26.49 -9.89 0.39
C ILE A 236 26.67 -9.41 -1.05
N LEU A 237 25.68 -8.71 -1.61
CA LEU A 237 25.77 -8.14 -2.95
C LEU A 237 26.94 -7.16 -3.07
N SER A 238 27.14 -6.31 -2.07
CA SER A 238 28.24 -5.34 -2.02
C SER A 238 29.63 -6.00 -1.95
N LEU A 239 29.73 -7.16 -1.31
CA LEU A 239 30.97 -7.93 -1.22
C LEU A 239 31.27 -8.71 -2.51
N LEU A 240 30.24 -9.29 -3.13
CA LEU A 240 30.39 -10.09 -4.35
C LEU A 240 30.55 -9.22 -5.60
N HIS A 241 29.86 -8.08 -5.63
CA HIS A 241 29.85 -7.12 -6.73
C HIS A 241 30.04 -5.71 -6.15
N PRO A 242 31.27 -5.29 -5.85
CA PRO A 242 31.51 -3.93 -5.38
C PRO A 242 31.14 -2.91 -6.47
N ALA A 243 30.61 -1.76 -6.05
CA ALA A 243 30.32 -0.65 -6.96
C ALA A 243 31.64 0.01 -7.38
N LEU A 244 31.93 -0.02 -8.68
CA LEU A 244 33.13 0.57 -9.29
C LEU A 244 32.75 1.79 -10.13
N SER A 245 33.71 2.70 -10.31
CA SER A 245 33.53 3.91 -11.14
C SER A 245 33.90 3.65 -12.59
N HIS A 246 33.34 4.44 -13.50
CA HIS A 246 33.89 4.57 -14.84
C HIS A 246 35.20 5.37 -14.83
N ALA A 247 35.84 5.50 -15.99
CA ALA A 247 36.96 6.42 -16.16
C ALA A 247 36.57 7.86 -15.76
N PRO A 248 37.53 8.70 -15.36
CA PRO A 248 37.26 10.07 -14.94
C PRO A 248 36.60 10.89 -16.06
N ALA A 249 35.75 11.84 -15.67
CA ALA A 249 35.13 12.77 -16.59
C ALA A 249 36.18 13.60 -17.35
N ASP A 250 36.01 13.71 -18.67
CA ASP A 250 36.78 14.60 -19.54
C ASP A 250 35.81 15.31 -20.48
N LEU A 251 35.57 16.60 -20.24
CA LEU A 251 34.61 17.40 -21.02
C LEU A 251 35.02 17.55 -22.50
N ARG A 252 36.25 17.19 -22.86
CA ARG A 252 36.75 17.20 -24.24
C ARG A 252 36.38 15.95 -25.03
N ILE A 253 35.96 14.88 -24.33
CA ILE A 253 35.70 13.57 -24.92
C ILE A 253 34.24 13.19 -24.68
N ALA A 254 33.52 12.87 -25.75
CA ALA A 254 32.20 12.25 -25.64
C ALA A 254 32.37 10.74 -25.38
N PRO A 255 31.87 10.18 -24.27
CA PRO A 255 31.96 8.75 -24.01
C PRO A 255 31.20 7.94 -25.07
N SER A 256 31.86 6.96 -25.70
CA SER A 256 31.27 6.16 -26.79
C SER A 256 30.65 4.83 -26.32
N THR A 257 31.10 4.31 -25.18
CA THR A 257 30.55 3.09 -24.57
C THR A 257 30.36 3.32 -23.07
N LEU A 258 29.11 3.21 -22.61
CA LEU A 258 28.73 3.39 -21.21
C LEU A 258 27.84 2.22 -20.80
N THR A 259 28.04 1.70 -19.59
CA THR A 259 27.12 0.73 -19.00
C THR A 259 26.02 1.49 -18.27
N PHE A 260 24.77 1.21 -18.62
CA PHE A 260 23.61 1.88 -18.03
C PHE A 260 22.80 0.92 -17.18
N ASP A 261 22.32 1.42 -16.04
CA ASP A 261 21.27 0.78 -15.28
C ASP A 261 19.94 0.95 -15.99
N TRP A 262 19.58 -0.01 -16.86
CA TRP A 262 18.47 0.12 -17.80
C TRP A 262 17.12 0.50 -17.16
N PHE A 263 16.84 0.07 -15.92
CA PHE A 263 15.59 0.39 -15.22
C PHE A 263 15.61 1.75 -14.52
N TYR A 264 16.79 2.29 -14.24
CA TYR A 264 16.99 3.54 -13.50
C TYR A 264 17.35 4.69 -14.45
N LEU A 265 18.30 4.45 -15.35
CA LEU A 265 18.83 5.39 -16.34
C LEU A 265 18.29 5.15 -17.75
N GLY A 266 17.32 4.24 -17.93
CA GLY A 266 16.74 3.91 -19.23
C GLY A 266 16.23 5.11 -20.03
N ILE A 267 15.77 6.17 -19.35
CA ILE A 267 15.38 7.40 -20.04
C ILE A 267 16.56 8.09 -20.74
N TYR A 268 17.75 8.11 -20.13
CA TYR A 268 18.94 8.74 -20.69
C TYR A 268 19.43 7.98 -21.93
N ALA A 269 19.31 6.66 -21.93
CA ALA A 269 19.56 5.85 -23.13
C ALA A 269 18.60 6.24 -24.27
N LEU A 270 17.33 6.50 -23.95
CA LEU A 270 16.32 6.88 -24.94
C LEU A 270 16.47 8.33 -25.44
N MET A 271 17.08 9.23 -24.67
CA MET A 271 17.41 10.59 -25.12
C MET A 271 18.38 10.62 -26.31
N GLY A 272 19.11 9.53 -26.58
CA GLY A 272 19.91 9.39 -27.80
C GLY A 272 19.07 9.20 -29.08
N VAL A 273 17.80 8.81 -28.94
CA VAL A 273 16.90 8.50 -30.06
C VAL A 273 15.69 9.45 -30.10
N TRP A 274 15.26 9.97 -28.95
CA TRP A 274 14.11 10.86 -28.82
C TRP A 274 14.51 12.32 -28.71
N SER A 275 13.71 13.21 -29.29
CA SER A 275 13.88 14.65 -29.07
C SER A 275 13.55 15.03 -27.62
N MET A 276 14.19 16.07 -27.08
CA MET A 276 13.93 16.57 -25.71
C MET A 276 12.45 16.94 -25.49
N LYS A 277 11.78 17.45 -26.52
CA LYS A 277 10.31 17.68 -26.53
C LYS A 277 9.54 16.39 -26.26
N MET A 278 9.89 15.31 -26.96
CA MET A 278 9.21 14.02 -26.82
C MET A 278 9.42 13.44 -25.42
N VAL A 279 10.62 13.58 -24.86
CA VAL A 279 10.92 13.18 -23.48
C VAL A 279 10.03 13.93 -22.48
N TRP A 280 9.89 15.25 -22.61
CA TRP A 280 8.98 16.04 -21.77
C TRP A 280 7.51 15.64 -21.93
N ILE A 281 7.05 15.39 -23.15
CA ILE A 281 5.67 14.95 -23.40
C ILE A 281 5.41 13.60 -22.72
N ILE A 282 6.34 12.65 -22.84
CA ILE A 282 6.17 11.31 -22.28
C ILE A 282 6.26 11.34 -20.75
N ILE A 283 7.30 11.95 -20.18
CA ILE A 283 7.53 11.95 -18.73
C ILE A 283 6.62 12.94 -18.01
N GLY A 284 6.54 14.17 -18.50
CA GLY A 284 5.67 15.21 -17.94
C GLY A 284 4.20 14.85 -18.12
N GLY A 285 3.81 14.44 -19.34
CA GLY A 285 2.46 13.97 -19.62
C GLY A 285 2.11 12.69 -18.87
N GLY A 286 3.04 11.73 -18.75
CA GLY A 286 2.87 10.52 -17.95
C GLY A 286 2.71 10.82 -16.46
N SER A 287 3.52 11.73 -15.90
CA SER A 287 3.40 12.19 -14.52
C SER A 287 2.07 12.88 -14.25
N LEU A 288 1.64 13.76 -15.17
CA LEU A 288 0.35 14.42 -15.09
C LEU A 288 -0.81 13.42 -15.19
N LEU A 289 -0.71 12.43 -16.09
CA LEU A 289 -1.70 11.36 -16.21
C LEU A 289 -1.78 10.53 -14.93
N ILE A 290 -0.64 10.12 -14.35
CA ILE A 290 -0.57 9.43 -13.06
C ILE A 290 -1.24 10.30 -12.00
N MET A 291 -0.91 11.59 -11.92
CA MET A 291 -1.49 12.52 -10.96
C MET A 291 -3.02 12.64 -11.12
N LEU A 292 -3.53 12.72 -12.35
CA LEU A 292 -4.97 12.89 -12.66
C LEU A 292 -5.77 11.58 -12.62
N LEU A 293 -5.09 10.43 -12.61
CA LEU A 293 -5.70 9.11 -12.61
C LEU A 293 -6.82 8.91 -11.57
N PRO A 294 -6.75 9.45 -10.33
CA PRO A 294 -7.82 9.30 -9.35
C PRO A 294 -9.17 9.89 -9.77
N TRP A 295 -9.16 10.79 -10.76
CA TRP A 295 -10.35 11.45 -11.29
C TRP A 295 -10.78 10.89 -12.65
N LEU A 296 -10.07 9.89 -13.18
CA LEU A 296 -10.29 9.31 -14.49
C LEU A 296 -10.63 7.80 -14.41
N PRO A 297 -11.86 7.38 -14.78
CA PRO A 297 -13.02 8.22 -15.08
C PRO A 297 -13.67 8.82 -13.82
N PRO A 298 -14.46 9.90 -13.97
CA PRO A 298 -15.20 10.49 -12.86
C PRO A 298 -16.10 9.44 -12.19
N ARG A 299 -15.78 9.10 -10.93
CA ARG A 299 -16.59 8.18 -10.12
C ARG A 299 -17.56 8.98 -9.25
N LYS A 300 -18.77 8.43 -9.05
CA LYS A 300 -19.66 8.93 -8.00
C LYS A 300 -18.95 8.74 -6.65
N ARG A 301 -19.06 9.75 -5.78
CA ARG A 301 -18.56 9.63 -4.40
C ARG A 301 -19.31 8.51 -3.70
N ASP A 302 -18.57 7.62 -3.05
CA ASP A 302 -19.16 6.58 -2.24
C ASP A 302 -19.92 7.20 -1.05
N PRO A 303 -21.01 6.56 -0.59
CA PRO A 303 -21.79 7.07 0.53
C PRO A 303 -20.94 7.09 1.81
N VAL A 304 -20.92 8.23 2.49
CA VAL A 304 -20.13 8.46 3.70
C VAL A 304 -20.93 7.99 4.92
N ALA A 305 -20.25 7.42 5.93
CA ALA A 305 -20.89 7.06 7.19
C ALA A 305 -21.53 8.29 7.86
N VAL A 306 -22.71 8.12 8.43
CA VAL A 306 -23.47 9.19 9.10
C VAL A 306 -23.71 8.82 10.55
N VAL A 307 -23.54 9.76 11.46
CA VAL A 307 -23.75 9.56 12.90
C VAL A 307 -25.16 10.00 13.26
N GLU A 308 -25.85 9.16 14.03
CA GLU A 308 -27.14 9.45 14.63
C GLU A 308 -26.88 9.95 16.05
N ASP A 309 -26.83 11.27 16.24
CA ASP A 309 -26.33 11.92 17.45
C ASP A 309 -27.00 11.35 18.71
N HIS A 310 -28.33 11.28 18.73
CA HIS A 310 -29.11 10.76 19.85
C HIS A 310 -28.82 9.29 20.25
N LEU A 311 -28.23 8.48 19.36
CA LEU A 311 -27.81 7.10 19.65
C LEU A 311 -26.32 6.99 20.00
N CYS A 312 -25.53 8.01 19.69
CA CYS A 312 -24.10 8.02 19.90
C CYS A 312 -23.77 8.23 21.36
N SER A 313 -22.94 7.36 21.93
CA SER A 313 -22.43 7.50 23.30
C SER A 313 -21.10 8.21 23.40
N GLY A 314 -20.46 8.55 22.28
CA GLY A 314 -19.10 9.12 22.28
C GLY A 314 -18.01 8.15 22.77
N CYS A 315 -18.25 6.83 22.76
CA CYS A 315 -17.34 5.81 23.33
C CYS A 315 -16.01 5.56 22.60
N ASN A 316 -15.66 6.36 21.59
CA ASN A 316 -14.39 6.32 20.84
C ASN A 316 -14.07 5.06 19.99
N LEU A 317 -14.79 3.94 20.13
CA LEU A 317 -14.45 2.70 19.40
C LEU A 317 -14.40 2.86 17.87
N CYS A 318 -15.33 3.62 17.28
CA CYS A 318 -15.34 3.86 15.84
C CYS A 318 -14.16 4.73 15.36
N VAL A 319 -13.61 5.58 16.23
CA VAL A 319 -12.42 6.41 15.95
C VAL A 319 -11.18 5.51 15.92
N GLU A 320 -11.00 4.67 16.95
CA GLU A 320 -9.88 3.72 17.04
C GLU A 320 -9.90 2.68 15.91
N ASP A 321 -11.09 2.26 15.49
CA ASP A 321 -11.30 1.31 14.41
C ASP A 321 -11.46 1.99 13.03
N CYS A 322 -11.09 3.27 12.85
CA CYS A 322 -11.12 3.88 11.52
C CYS A 322 -9.75 3.75 10.84
N PRO A 323 -9.58 2.99 9.74
CA PRO A 323 -8.25 2.79 9.16
C PRO A 323 -7.73 4.05 8.47
N TYR A 324 -8.56 5.08 8.32
CA TYR A 324 -8.24 6.28 7.56
C TYR A 324 -8.37 7.54 8.41
N GLU A 325 -8.57 7.38 9.73
CA GLU A 325 -8.75 8.49 10.69
C GLU A 325 -9.82 9.48 10.20
N ALA A 326 -10.89 8.92 9.65
CA ALA A 326 -12.02 9.64 9.07
C ALA A 326 -13.10 9.95 10.10
N ILE A 327 -12.90 9.59 11.36
CA ILE A 327 -13.85 9.81 12.45
C ILE A 327 -13.07 10.43 13.60
N ARG A 328 -13.62 11.47 14.21
CA ARG A 328 -13.08 12.11 15.42
C ARG A 328 -14.20 12.34 16.43
N LEU A 329 -13.86 12.55 17.69
CA LEU A 329 -14.82 12.98 18.70
C LEU A 329 -14.83 14.51 18.78
N GLU A 330 -16.03 15.08 18.84
CA GLU A 330 -16.25 16.50 19.08
C GLU A 330 -17.19 16.70 20.28
N PRO A 331 -17.07 17.82 21.00
CA PRO A 331 -18.03 18.19 22.03
C PRO A 331 -19.44 18.29 21.43
N ARG A 332 -20.43 17.80 22.18
CA ARG A 332 -21.83 17.82 21.75
C ARG A 332 -22.45 19.19 21.87
N THR A 333 -23.39 19.49 20.97
CA THR A 333 -24.23 20.69 21.00
C THR A 333 -25.71 20.39 21.30
N ASP A 334 -26.08 19.11 21.39
CA ASP A 334 -27.47 18.63 21.49
C ASP A 334 -27.97 18.44 22.94
N ASN A 335 -27.30 19.02 23.94
CA ASN A 335 -27.65 18.93 25.37
C ASN A 335 -27.94 17.49 25.85
N HIS A 336 -27.21 16.50 25.33
CA HIS A 336 -27.41 15.11 25.70
C HIS A 336 -27.13 14.87 27.20
N LYS A 337 -28.08 14.24 27.90
CA LYS A 337 -28.08 14.14 29.38
C LYS A 337 -26.87 13.43 30.00
N HIS A 338 -26.27 12.48 29.29
CA HIS A 338 -25.25 11.58 29.85
C HIS A 338 -23.90 11.57 29.13
N PHE A 339 -23.82 12.11 27.92
CA PHE A 339 -22.63 11.99 27.09
C PHE A 339 -22.23 13.39 26.62
N VAL A 340 -20.93 13.70 26.71
CA VAL A 340 -20.40 15.04 26.38
C VAL A 340 -19.72 15.09 25.01
N MET A 341 -19.41 13.93 24.43
CA MET A 341 -18.79 13.79 23.12
C MET A 341 -19.70 13.08 22.12
N VAL A 342 -19.58 13.43 20.85
CA VAL A 342 -20.21 12.75 19.70
C VAL A 342 -19.16 12.47 18.62
N ALA A 343 -19.34 11.35 17.92
CA ALA A 343 -18.50 11.03 16.78
C ALA A 343 -18.90 11.91 15.58
N VAL A 344 -17.92 12.47 14.90
CA VAL A 344 -18.09 13.26 13.67
C VAL A 344 -17.26 12.64 12.57
N VAL A 345 -17.89 12.42 11.41
CA VAL A 345 -17.24 11.80 10.24
C VAL A 345 -16.69 12.87 9.31
N VAL A 346 -15.38 12.85 9.11
CA VAL A 346 -14.68 13.68 8.13
C VAL A 346 -14.86 13.07 6.74
N SER A 347 -15.87 13.54 6.02
CA SER A 347 -16.31 13.00 4.73
C SER A 347 -15.17 12.81 3.71
N GLY A 348 -14.23 13.76 3.62
CA GLY A 348 -13.09 13.70 2.70
C GLY A 348 -12.05 12.59 2.98
N LYS A 349 -12.10 11.94 4.15
CA LYS A 349 -11.23 10.81 4.51
C LYS A 349 -11.96 9.46 4.46
N CYS A 350 -13.29 9.47 4.50
CA CYS A 350 -14.08 8.25 4.54
C CYS A 350 -13.97 7.48 3.20
N VAL A 351 -13.71 6.17 3.27
CA VAL A 351 -13.68 5.27 2.10
C VAL A 351 -14.84 4.27 2.09
N SER A 352 -15.87 4.55 2.90
CA SER A 352 -17.13 3.81 2.91
C SER A 352 -16.98 2.30 3.14
N CYS A 353 -16.03 1.92 4.00
CA CYS A 353 -15.73 0.51 4.30
C CYS A 353 -16.71 -0.15 5.29
N GLY A 354 -17.52 0.64 5.99
CA GLY A 354 -18.51 0.15 6.97
C GLY A 354 -17.95 -0.40 8.28
N ILE A 355 -16.64 -0.33 8.53
CA ILE A 355 -16.06 -0.92 9.76
C ILE A 355 -16.61 -0.25 11.02
N CYS A 356 -16.79 1.07 10.99
CA CYS A 356 -17.32 1.83 12.12
C CYS A 356 -18.73 1.37 12.54
N LEU A 357 -19.55 0.92 11.59
CA LEU A 357 -20.85 0.30 11.87
C LEU A 357 -20.67 -0.94 12.74
N ALA A 358 -19.71 -1.82 12.44
CA ALA A 358 -19.43 -3.00 13.26
C ALA A 358 -18.74 -2.69 14.60
N SER A 359 -17.98 -1.58 14.69
CA SER A 359 -17.37 -1.12 15.94
C SER A 359 -18.39 -0.59 16.94
N CYS A 360 -19.54 -0.13 16.45
CA CYS A 360 -20.54 0.53 17.27
C CYS A 360 -21.22 -0.47 18.22
N PRO A 361 -21.17 -0.27 19.55
CA PRO A 361 -21.76 -1.21 20.52
C PRO A 361 -23.27 -1.40 20.37
N VAL A 362 -23.97 -0.40 19.83
CA VAL A 362 -25.42 -0.49 19.58
C VAL A 362 -25.76 -1.20 18.26
N SER A 363 -24.77 -1.61 17.45
CA SER A 363 -24.98 -2.36 16.19
C SER A 363 -25.33 -3.82 16.42
N THR A 364 -26.48 -4.04 17.05
CA THR A 364 -27.01 -5.37 17.38
C THR A 364 -28.33 -5.64 16.67
N PRO A 365 -28.50 -6.80 16.01
CA PRO A 365 -29.74 -7.19 15.35
C PRO A 365 -30.85 -7.62 16.33
N PHE A 366 -30.52 -7.78 17.62
CA PHE A 366 -31.44 -8.24 18.66
C PHE A 366 -32.40 -7.16 19.18
N ARG A 367 -32.20 -5.88 18.81
CA ARG A 367 -33.13 -4.81 19.20
C ARG A 367 -34.40 -4.86 18.35
N SER A 368 -35.52 -4.60 19.01
CA SER A 368 -36.84 -4.48 18.41
C SER A 368 -37.24 -3.01 18.44
N GLY A 369 -37.70 -2.46 17.31
CA GLY A 369 -38.12 -1.06 17.20
C GLY A 369 -38.53 -0.71 15.76
N PRO A 370 -39.25 0.41 15.55
CA PRO A 370 -39.82 0.78 14.25
C PRO A 370 -38.77 1.04 13.15
N ALA A 371 -37.52 1.34 13.52
CA ALA A 371 -36.37 1.36 12.61
C ALA A 371 -35.09 0.94 13.35
N LEU A 372 -34.50 -0.20 12.99
CA LEU A 372 -33.23 -0.66 13.60
C LEU A 372 -32.06 0.18 13.08
N LYS A 373 -31.63 1.15 13.88
CA LYS A 373 -30.45 1.99 13.61
C LYS A 373 -29.40 1.87 14.71
N SER A 374 -28.14 1.81 14.32
CA SER A 374 -26.98 2.04 15.18
C SER A 374 -26.69 3.54 15.31
N ALA A 375 -25.69 3.89 16.12
CA ALA A 375 -25.24 5.28 16.24
C ALA A 375 -24.43 5.78 15.05
N ILE A 376 -23.89 4.89 14.21
CA ILE A 376 -23.14 5.27 13.02
C ILE A 376 -23.47 4.33 11.88
N GLU A 377 -24.15 4.87 10.87
CA GLU A 377 -24.76 4.12 9.79
C GLU A 377 -24.05 4.32 8.46
N MET A 378 -24.12 3.31 7.61
CA MET A 378 -23.82 3.46 6.19
C MET A 378 -25.12 3.76 5.45
N PRO A 379 -25.28 4.92 4.79
CA PRO A 379 -26.57 5.35 4.21
C PRO A 379 -27.23 4.35 3.26
N ASP A 380 -26.43 3.59 2.52
CA ASP A 380 -26.89 2.63 1.51
C ASP A 380 -26.95 1.18 2.00
N ARG A 381 -26.29 0.87 3.12
CA ARG A 381 -26.25 -0.48 3.71
C ARG A 381 -26.19 -0.39 5.23
N GLY A 382 -27.26 0.17 5.79
CA GLY A 382 -27.40 0.34 7.22
C GLY A 382 -27.80 -0.94 7.97
N LEU A 383 -27.87 -0.85 9.30
CA LEU A 383 -28.11 -2.00 10.19
C LEU A 383 -29.43 -2.74 9.89
N GLN A 384 -30.53 -2.01 9.66
CA GLN A 384 -31.82 -2.60 9.28
C GLN A 384 -31.73 -3.37 7.95
N ALA A 385 -31.15 -2.74 6.93
CA ALA A 385 -31.00 -3.37 5.61
C ALA A 385 -30.16 -4.65 5.69
N MET A 386 -29.07 -4.62 6.46
CA MET A 386 -28.25 -5.80 6.73
C MET A 386 -29.03 -6.92 7.41
N LYS A 387 -29.87 -6.59 8.39
CA LYS A 387 -30.71 -7.57 9.10
C LYS A 387 -31.74 -8.20 8.15
N THR A 388 -32.43 -7.37 7.36
CA THR A 388 -33.41 -7.84 6.37
C THR A 388 -32.76 -8.77 5.34
N GLU A 389 -31.65 -8.36 4.73
CA GLU A 389 -30.91 -9.17 3.75
C GLU A 389 -30.45 -10.50 4.34
N MET A 390 -29.96 -10.51 5.59
CA MET A 390 -29.56 -11.73 6.28
C MET A 390 -30.75 -12.68 6.50
N VAL A 391 -31.89 -12.16 6.95
CA VAL A 391 -33.09 -12.98 7.20
C VAL A 391 -33.62 -13.57 5.89
N GLU A 392 -33.66 -12.78 4.82
CA GLU A 392 -34.02 -13.24 3.47
C GLU A 392 -33.04 -14.30 2.96
N ALA A 393 -31.73 -14.10 3.16
CA ALA A 393 -30.71 -15.07 2.79
C ALA A 393 -30.88 -16.39 3.55
N LEU A 394 -31.14 -16.34 4.87
CA LEU A 394 -31.40 -17.53 5.67
C LEU A 394 -32.68 -18.28 5.23
N ALA A 395 -33.73 -17.55 4.86
CA ALA A 395 -34.96 -18.14 4.34
C ALA A 395 -34.77 -18.83 2.98
N SER A 396 -33.77 -18.40 2.19
CA SER A 396 -33.48 -18.97 0.87
C SER A 396 -32.71 -20.30 0.89
N ILE A 397 -32.28 -20.77 2.07
CA ILE A 397 -31.45 -21.98 2.18
C ILE A 397 -32.27 -23.22 1.82
N LYS A 398 -31.73 -24.03 0.90
CA LYS A 398 -32.34 -25.29 0.43
C LYS A 398 -31.50 -26.54 0.70
N CYS A 399 -30.33 -26.41 1.34
CA CYS A 399 -29.40 -27.51 1.57
C CYS A 399 -29.51 -28.09 2.99
N ASP A 400 -29.00 -29.32 3.17
CA ASP A 400 -29.02 -30.03 4.47
C ASP A 400 -28.28 -29.32 5.60
N SER A 401 -27.20 -28.59 5.27
CA SER A 401 -26.39 -27.85 6.25
C SER A 401 -26.56 -26.36 6.01
N LYS A 402 -27.34 -25.70 6.86
CA LYS A 402 -27.73 -24.31 6.71
C LYS A 402 -26.59 -23.37 7.04
N VAL A 403 -25.66 -23.20 6.11
CA VAL A 403 -24.51 -22.30 6.26
C VAL A 403 -24.82 -20.93 5.67
N LEU A 404 -24.59 -19.88 6.46
CA LEU A 404 -24.62 -18.49 6.00
C LEU A 404 -23.19 -17.98 5.75
N LEU A 405 -22.93 -17.60 4.51
CA LEU A 405 -21.67 -17.04 4.04
C LEU A 405 -21.72 -15.51 4.01
N PHE A 406 -20.94 -14.85 4.87
CA PHE A 406 -20.63 -13.43 4.75
C PHE A 406 -19.37 -13.25 3.89
N GLY A 407 -19.49 -12.65 2.71
CA GLY A 407 -18.35 -12.48 1.80
C GLY A 407 -17.90 -11.04 1.63
N CYS A 408 -16.60 -10.78 1.73
CA CYS A 408 -16.04 -9.48 1.35
C CYS A 408 -16.05 -9.31 -0.17
N GLU A 409 -16.55 -8.17 -0.66
CA GLU A 409 -16.62 -7.80 -2.09
C GLU A 409 -15.24 -7.80 -2.80
N ASN A 410 -14.15 -7.72 -2.04
CA ASN A 410 -12.77 -7.69 -2.55
C ASN A 410 -12.05 -9.05 -2.39
N THR A 411 -12.82 -10.14 -2.22
CA THR A 411 -12.32 -11.53 -2.21
C THR A 411 -12.85 -12.30 -3.41
N ALA A 412 -12.56 -13.61 -3.49
CA ALA A 412 -13.13 -14.45 -4.54
C ALA A 412 -14.66 -14.32 -4.55
N SER A 413 -15.23 -14.17 -5.75
CA SER A 413 -16.66 -13.87 -5.91
C SER A 413 -17.51 -14.96 -5.28
N ILE A 414 -18.26 -14.59 -4.24
CA ILE A 414 -19.19 -15.49 -3.54
C ILE A 414 -20.42 -15.83 -4.37
N ASP A 415 -20.73 -15.04 -5.41
CA ASP A 415 -21.89 -15.30 -6.29
C ASP A 415 -21.74 -16.62 -7.03
N LYS A 416 -20.50 -16.98 -7.39
CA LYS A 416 -20.18 -18.28 -8.00
C LYS A 416 -20.38 -19.46 -7.04
N LEU A 417 -20.39 -19.23 -5.72
CA LEU A 417 -20.60 -20.28 -4.71
C LEU A 417 -22.09 -20.62 -4.50
N GLN A 418 -23.01 -19.91 -5.15
CA GLN A 418 -24.45 -20.19 -5.07
C GLN A 418 -24.79 -21.64 -5.45
N GLN A 419 -23.99 -22.24 -6.33
CA GLN A 419 -24.13 -23.63 -6.77
C GLN A 419 -23.94 -24.64 -5.63
N LEU A 420 -23.29 -24.26 -4.53
CA LEU A 420 -23.06 -25.10 -3.36
C LEU A 420 -24.22 -25.07 -2.35
N GLY A 421 -25.31 -24.35 -2.67
CA GLY A 421 -26.55 -24.32 -1.87
C GLY A 421 -26.49 -23.51 -0.58
N VAL A 422 -25.42 -22.74 -0.34
CA VAL A 422 -25.26 -21.89 0.86
C VAL A 422 -26.00 -20.57 0.73
N ALA A 423 -26.52 -20.04 1.85
CA ALA A 423 -26.99 -18.65 1.89
C ALA A 423 -25.79 -17.71 1.84
N ARG A 424 -25.93 -16.57 1.15
CA ARG A 424 -24.86 -15.58 1.04
C ARG A 424 -25.35 -14.18 1.35
N MET A 425 -24.47 -13.40 1.93
CA MET A 425 -24.62 -11.96 2.11
C MET A 425 -23.30 -11.30 1.74
N SER A 426 -23.36 -10.33 0.82
CA SER A 426 -22.16 -9.60 0.40
C SER A 426 -21.91 -8.42 1.33
N LEU A 427 -20.66 -8.21 1.71
CA LEU A 427 -20.20 -7.11 2.55
C LEU A 427 -19.11 -6.33 1.83
N ARG A 428 -19.18 -5.00 1.89
CA ARG A 428 -18.11 -4.10 1.42
C ARG A 428 -16.74 -4.52 1.97
N CYS A 429 -16.74 -4.91 3.25
CA CYS A 429 -15.57 -5.36 3.99
C CYS A 429 -15.99 -6.42 4.99
N SER A 430 -15.16 -7.45 5.23
CA SER A 430 -15.41 -8.38 6.34
C SER A 430 -15.41 -7.67 7.71
N GLY A 431 -14.66 -6.58 7.86
CA GLY A 431 -14.65 -5.74 9.05
C GLY A 431 -15.94 -4.93 9.28
N MET A 432 -16.86 -4.89 8.31
CA MET A 432 -18.20 -4.28 8.44
C MET A 432 -19.19 -5.21 9.15
N LEU A 433 -18.86 -6.50 9.35
CA LEU A 433 -19.74 -7.45 10.02
C LEU A 433 -19.74 -7.21 11.54
N PRO A 434 -20.87 -6.78 12.16
CA PRO A 434 -20.98 -6.77 13.61
C PRO A 434 -21.02 -8.22 14.11
N VAL A 435 -20.20 -8.57 15.09
CA VAL A 435 -20.11 -9.94 15.63
C VAL A 435 -21.44 -10.48 16.18
N SER A 436 -22.37 -9.60 16.58
CA SER A 436 -23.72 -9.99 17.01
C SER A 436 -24.60 -10.56 15.89
N PHE A 437 -24.29 -10.28 14.62
CA PHE A 437 -24.99 -10.91 13.48
C PHE A 437 -24.66 -12.40 13.38
N ILE A 438 -23.48 -12.81 13.80
CA ILE A 438 -23.07 -14.23 13.83
C ILE A 438 -23.93 -14.99 14.84
N ASP A 439 -24.05 -14.45 16.07
CA ASP A 439 -24.91 -15.01 17.11
C ASP A 439 -26.38 -15.03 16.67
N TYR A 440 -26.85 -13.95 16.02
CA TYR A 440 -28.21 -13.87 15.53
C TYR A 440 -28.49 -14.92 14.43
N ALA A 441 -27.60 -15.09 13.46
CA ALA A 441 -27.76 -16.07 12.39
C ALA A 441 -27.87 -17.50 12.95
N LEU A 442 -26.99 -17.86 13.89
CA LEU A 442 -27.00 -19.19 14.51
C LEU A 442 -28.28 -19.45 15.33
N ARG A 443 -28.84 -18.42 15.96
CA ARG A 443 -30.12 -18.51 16.68
C ARG A 443 -31.35 -18.59 15.77
N ASN A 444 -31.23 -18.09 14.54
CA ASN A 444 -32.31 -18.04 13.56
C ASN A 444 -32.15 -19.11 12.46
N GLY A 445 -31.56 -20.25 12.81
CA GLY A 445 -31.59 -21.45 11.98
C GLY A 445 -30.37 -21.71 11.11
N ALA A 446 -29.27 -20.94 11.22
CA ALA A 446 -28.02 -21.31 10.56
C ALA A 446 -27.27 -22.38 11.37
N ASP A 447 -26.88 -23.49 10.75
CA ASP A 447 -26.02 -24.53 11.34
C ASP A 447 -24.57 -24.05 11.50
N GLY A 448 -24.13 -23.13 10.64
CA GLY A 448 -22.81 -22.51 10.73
C GLY A 448 -22.75 -21.16 10.01
N VAL A 449 -21.73 -20.38 10.37
CA VAL A 449 -21.44 -19.10 9.74
C VAL A 449 -20.04 -19.15 9.14
N PHE A 450 -19.92 -18.83 7.86
CA PHE A 450 -18.65 -18.75 7.16
C PHE A 450 -18.37 -17.30 6.78
N ILE A 451 -17.16 -16.82 7.00
CA ILE A 451 -16.76 -15.45 6.70
C ILE A 451 -15.57 -15.50 5.74
N SER A 452 -15.75 -14.97 4.53
CA SER A 452 -14.67 -14.78 3.56
C SER A 452 -14.10 -13.36 3.67
N ALA A 453 -12.79 -13.28 3.90
CA ALA A 453 -12.06 -12.04 4.07
C ALA A 453 -10.81 -11.99 3.18
N CYS A 454 -10.31 -10.79 2.91
CA CYS A 454 -9.07 -10.61 2.14
C CYS A 454 -7.90 -11.32 2.82
N ARG A 455 -6.96 -11.78 1.99
CA ARG A 455 -5.67 -12.34 2.42
C ARG A 455 -4.96 -11.41 3.41
N THR A 456 -4.28 -11.99 4.38
CA THR A 456 -3.42 -11.24 5.31
C THR A 456 -2.37 -10.45 4.54
N GLY A 457 -2.17 -9.17 4.90
CA GLY A 457 -1.23 -8.28 4.19
C GLY A 457 -1.74 -7.63 2.90
N ASP A 458 -2.87 -8.11 2.35
CA ASP A 458 -3.50 -7.57 1.14
C ASP A 458 -4.97 -7.14 1.33
N CYS A 459 -5.34 -6.71 2.54
CA CYS A 459 -6.69 -6.22 2.78
C CYS A 459 -6.97 -4.91 2.02
N TYR A 460 -8.02 -4.91 1.20
CA TYR A 460 -8.43 -3.74 0.41
C TYR A 460 -8.74 -2.50 1.28
N HIS A 461 -9.40 -2.70 2.43
CA HIS A 461 -9.66 -1.65 3.41
C HIS A 461 -8.63 -1.60 4.56
N ARG A 462 -7.38 -2.00 4.29
CA ARG A 462 -6.23 -2.00 5.21
C ARG A 462 -6.35 -2.94 6.41
N LEU A 463 -7.17 -2.57 7.41
CA LEU A 463 -7.24 -3.27 8.70
C LEU A 463 -8.52 -4.08 8.87
N GLY A 464 -9.45 -4.02 7.90
CA GLY A 464 -10.76 -4.66 8.00
C GLY A 464 -10.73 -6.16 8.30
N ASN A 465 -9.93 -6.94 7.59
CA ASN A 465 -9.81 -8.38 7.86
C ASN A 465 -9.19 -8.67 9.23
N ARG A 466 -8.19 -7.88 9.64
CA ARG A 466 -7.52 -7.98 10.95
C ARG A 466 -8.53 -7.71 12.06
N TRP A 467 -9.31 -6.64 11.97
CA TRP A 467 -10.30 -6.31 12.99
C TRP A 467 -11.44 -7.30 13.05
N ALA A 468 -11.92 -7.79 11.90
CA ALA A 468 -12.87 -8.90 11.89
C ALA A 468 -12.32 -10.10 12.66
N ARG A 469 -11.08 -10.54 12.34
CA ARG A 469 -10.41 -11.64 13.05
C ARG A 469 -10.26 -11.38 14.55
N GLN A 470 -9.82 -10.18 14.93
CA GLN A 470 -9.61 -9.82 16.34
C GLN A 470 -10.91 -9.76 17.15
N ARG A 471 -12.01 -9.29 16.55
CA ARG A 471 -13.33 -9.33 17.20
C ARG A 471 -13.85 -10.76 17.34
N LEU A 472 -13.54 -11.62 16.37
CA LEU A 472 -13.81 -13.05 16.49
C LEU A 472 -12.96 -13.68 17.59
N SER A 473 -11.66 -13.40 17.70
CA SER A 473 -10.81 -14.01 18.72
C SER A 473 -10.99 -13.43 20.13
N GLY A 474 -11.65 -12.28 20.29
CA GLY A 474 -11.76 -11.56 21.56
C GLY A 474 -10.61 -10.59 21.85
N GLU A 475 -9.68 -10.42 20.90
CA GLU A 475 -8.59 -9.43 20.98
C GLU A 475 -9.06 -7.98 20.81
N ARG A 476 -10.30 -7.76 20.31
CA ARG A 476 -10.83 -6.43 20.01
C ARG A 476 -12.34 -6.34 20.26
N LYS A 477 -12.79 -5.22 20.80
CA LYS A 477 -14.22 -4.92 21.00
C LYS A 477 -14.88 -4.38 19.71
N PRO A 478 -16.19 -4.56 19.52
CA PRO A 478 -17.05 -5.54 20.21
C PRO A 478 -16.61 -6.97 19.89
N GLU A 479 -16.54 -7.84 20.89
CA GLU A 479 -16.08 -9.22 20.74
C GLU A 479 -17.24 -10.21 20.51
N LEU A 480 -16.94 -11.34 19.86
CA LEU A 480 -17.92 -12.42 19.72
C LEU A 480 -18.19 -13.03 21.09
N ARG A 481 -19.48 -13.02 21.51
CA ARG A 481 -19.93 -13.51 22.82
C ARG A 481 -19.47 -14.95 23.06
N GLY A 482 -18.98 -15.23 24.26
CA GLY A 482 -18.47 -16.56 24.64
C GLY A 482 -19.45 -17.72 24.48
N ARG A 483 -20.77 -17.44 24.48
CA ARG A 483 -21.84 -18.43 24.23
C ARG A 483 -21.89 -18.96 22.79
N VAL A 484 -21.25 -18.29 21.84
CA VAL A 484 -21.27 -18.70 20.42
C VAL A 484 -20.29 -19.86 20.22
N PRO A 485 -20.74 -21.04 19.78
CA PRO A 485 -19.85 -22.19 19.57
C PRO A 485 -18.83 -21.88 18.46
N ARG A 486 -17.54 -21.83 18.82
CA ARG A 486 -16.46 -21.46 17.90
C ARG A 486 -16.36 -22.40 16.70
N GLN A 487 -16.63 -23.70 16.90
CA GLN A 487 -16.67 -24.71 15.84
C GLN A 487 -17.73 -24.45 14.75
N ARG A 488 -18.75 -23.62 15.03
CA ARG A 488 -19.80 -23.23 14.08
C ARG A 488 -19.50 -21.93 13.36
N VAL A 489 -18.30 -21.38 13.53
CA VAL A 489 -17.87 -20.12 12.89
C VAL A 489 -16.53 -20.35 12.21
N CYS A 490 -16.50 -20.18 10.89
CA CYS A 490 -15.28 -20.27 10.08
C CYS A 490 -14.89 -18.89 9.55
N PHE A 491 -13.61 -18.54 9.68
CA PHE A 491 -13.04 -17.34 9.09
C PHE A 491 -11.95 -17.74 8.10
N HIS A 492 -12.21 -17.51 6.82
CA HIS A 492 -11.28 -17.83 5.73
C HIS A 492 -10.69 -16.55 5.14
N GLN A 493 -9.39 -16.56 4.92
CA GLN A 493 -8.66 -15.45 4.29
C GLN A 493 -8.08 -15.90 2.95
N GLY A 494 -8.50 -15.24 1.87
CA GLY A 494 -8.08 -15.59 0.51
C GLY A 494 -7.89 -14.36 -0.38
N ALA A 495 -7.13 -14.51 -1.46
CA ALA A 495 -7.09 -13.52 -2.53
C ALA A 495 -8.33 -13.60 -3.41
N ALA A 496 -8.54 -12.58 -4.25
CA ALA A 496 -9.64 -12.59 -5.22
C ALA A 496 -9.54 -13.74 -6.23
N ALA A 497 -8.31 -14.19 -6.54
CA ALA A 497 -8.05 -15.31 -7.42
C ALA A 497 -8.21 -16.71 -6.77
N ASP A 498 -8.31 -16.82 -5.44
CA ASP A 498 -8.31 -18.11 -4.74
C ASP A 498 -9.72 -18.77 -4.67
N PHE A 499 -10.48 -18.77 -5.77
CA PHE A 499 -11.86 -19.27 -5.76
C PHE A 499 -11.96 -20.76 -5.38
N ASP A 500 -11.13 -21.60 -5.99
CA ASP A 500 -11.18 -23.05 -5.75
C ASP A 500 -10.85 -23.40 -4.30
N LYS A 501 -9.87 -22.70 -3.71
CA LYS A 501 -9.51 -22.87 -2.28
C LYS A 501 -10.65 -22.43 -1.36
N LEU A 502 -11.32 -21.32 -1.68
CA LEU A 502 -12.49 -20.86 -0.94
C LEU A 502 -13.63 -21.89 -1.01
N ALA A 503 -13.92 -22.42 -2.20
CA ALA A 503 -14.95 -23.44 -2.41
C ALA A 503 -14.64 -24.73 -1.65
N GLN A 504 -13.39 -25.21 -1.70
CA GLN A 504 -12.93 -26.39 -0.96
C GLN A 504 -13.06 -26.20 0.55
N HIS A 505 -12.59 -25.07 1.10
CA HIS A 505 -12.71 -24.78 2.53
C HIS A 505 -14.17 -24.68 2.99
N LEU A 506 -15.03 -24.08 2.16
CA LEU A 506 -16.46 -24.00 2.46
C LEU A 506 -17.10 -25.40 2.50
N GLN A 507 -16.79 -26.26 1.53
CA GLN A 507 -17.27 -27.65 1.53
C GLN A 507 -16.78 -28.43 2.74
N GLN A 508 -15.49 -28.30 3.11
CA GLN A 508 -14.93 -28.92 4.31
C GLN A 508 -15.64 -28.45 5.58
N PHE A 509 -15.96 -27.16 5.67
CA PHE A 509 -16.73 -26.60 6.79
C PHE A 509 -18.17 -27.14 6.82
N CYS A 510 -18.86 -27.20 5.68
CA CYS A 510 -20.18 -27.82 5.62
C CYS A 510 -20.14 -29.29 6.07
N GLN A 511 -19.11 -30.04 5.68
CA GLN A 511 -18.93 -31.43 6.11
C GLN A 511 -18.62 -31.55 7.61
N SER A 512 -17.83 -30.65 8.20
CA SER A 512 -17.50 -30.69 9.63
C SER A 512 -18.72 -30.45 10.51
N LEU A 513 -19.69 -29.65 10.05
CA LEU A 513 -20.96 -29.43 10.74
C LEU A 513 -21.89 -30.66 10.74
N LYS A 514 -21.75 -31.57 9.76
CA LYS A 514 -22.53 -32.82 9.68
C LYS A 514 -22.01 -33.93 10.59
N ARG A 515 -20.76 -33.85 11.08
CA ARG A 515 -20.15 -34.91 11.92
C ARG A 515 -20.56 -34.77 13.40
N PRO A 516 -20.86 -35.87 14.12
CA PRO A 516 -21.12 -35.82 15.56
C PRO A 516 -19.93 -35.22 16.33
N GLN A 517 -20.22 -34.32 17.26
CA GLN A 517 -19.24 -33.41 17.90
C GLN A 517 -18.26 -34.08 18.89
N THR A 518 -18.22 -35.40 19.00
CA THR A 518 -17.38 -36.13 19.95
C THR A 518 -15.91 -36.30 19.51
N VAL A 519 -15.50 -35.88 18.31
CA VAL A 519 -14.16 -36.19 17.76
C VAL A 519 -13.30 -34.95 17.40
N VAL A 520 -13.81 -33.72 17.49
CA VAL A 520 -13.15 -32.53 16.89
C VAL A 520 -12.56 -31.57 17.94
N ALA A 521 -11.78 -32.09 18.89
CA ALA A 521 -11.01 -31.23 19.82
C ALA A 521 -9.70 -30.67 19.20
N ASN A 522 -9.32 -31.08 17.98
CA ASN A 522 -7.97 -30.81 17.45
C ASN A 522 -7.85 -29.76 16.33
N VAL A 523 -8.93 -29.16 15.82
CA VAL A 523 -8.86 -28.32 14.60
C VAL A 523 -8.49 -26.84 14.86
N LEU A 524 -8.55 -26.37 16.11
CA LEU A 524 -8.13 -24.98 16.43
C LEU A 524 -6.60 -24.83 16.58
N LYS A 525 -5.83 -25.92 16.65
CA LYS A 525 -4.35 -25.85 16.78
C LYS A 525 -3.62 -25.65 15.45
N ASP A 526 -4.21 -26.05 14.32
CA ASP A 526 -3.53 -25.97 13.02
C ASP A 526 -3.53 -24.56 12.40
N GLY A 527 -4.29 -23.61 12.97
CA GLY A 527 -4.22 -22.19 12.63
C GLY A 527 -3.14 -21.40 13.39
N GLU A 528 -2.59 -21.97 14.46
CA GLU A 528 -1.50 -21.37 15.25
C GLU A 528 -0.12 -21.88 14.83
N GLN A 529 -0.03 -23.07 14.23
CA GLN A 529 1.26 -23.70 13.91
C GLN A 529 1.86 -23.30 12.55
N SER A 530 1.18 -22.47 11.74
CA SER A 530 1.78 -21.88 10.54
C SER A 530 2.34 -20.45 10.77
N LEU A 531 2.50 -20.04 12.03
CA LEU A 531 2.87 -18.66 12.40
C LEU A 531 3.77 -18.56 13.65
N LEU A 532 4.72 -19.49 13.82
CA LEU A 532 5.98 -19.18 14.49
C LEU A 532 7.09 -19.04 13.46
#